data_AF-A0A936J4I0-F1
#
_entry.id   AF-A0A936J4I0-F1
#
_cell.length_a   1.000
_cell.length_b   1.000
_cell.length_c   1.000
_cell.angle_alpha   90.00
_cell.angle_beta   90.00
_cell.angle_gamma   90.00
#
_symmetry.space_group_name_H-M   'P 1'
#
loop_
_entity.id
_entity.type
_entity.pdbx_description
1 polymer ?
#
loop_
_entity_poly.entity_id
_entity_poly.type
_entity_poly.pdbx_seq_one_letter_code
_entity_poly.pdbx_strand_id
1 'polypeptide(L)'
;MKVINSALWALSFFAAVGLSWLIPPMQSPDEINHIKRAYLISKGRPFLKTPPPDLLSEARENLESTALMKRALEHGGPIGGLVDQGLSKFTVLNFVLVQNYDKRLSDSEKKQISEIRWSGTEEYHLLPGAGYYFPLIYAPQALGLAIGQFLSLSVQHSYYLARGLTLFVCFVLLWMAHRLLTPNPLAVAILLLPMSMFQMLSPTIDGLTTALAVLTISLFITSTNPGHNQAKASSLALAFCVFLLATSRTHLIPFLAFPFYLAWMRKSRRDLYVGFVVSLATFGWVIFAMYSANDPRIVRDHTTLQILSYYSINPKAFLEVIFSSLSDPVLFTFYQESFLGILGWLDTKLPLYFYPTLWIGLAACALVGLTLNTLHSDWRPRLLMILVALASVCLIFWPCW
;
A
#
# COMPACT_ATOMS: atom_id res chain seq x y z
N MET A 1 6.20 -1.39 33.57
CA MET A 1 5.52 -1.85 32.34
C MET A 1 5.59 -0.87 31.16
N LYS A 2 5.15 0.41 31.27
CA LYS A 2 5.16 1.34 30.12
C LYS A 2 6.56 1.60 29.49
N VAL A 3 7.61 1.71 30.31
CA VAL A 3 9.00 1.94 29.84
C VAL A 3 9.57 0.72 29.12
N ILE A 4 9.30 -0.49 29.63
CA ILE A 4 9.71 -1.77 29.03
C ILE A 4 9.09 -1.93 27.64
N ASN A 5 7.82 -1.53 27.47
CA ASN A 5 7.16 -1.59 26.17
C ASN A 5 7.80 -0.64 25.15
N SER A 6 8.15 0.60 25.53
CA SER A 6 8.81 1.54 24.61
C SER A 6 10.19 1.06 24.16
N ALA A 7 10.96 0.43 25.06
CA ALA A 7 12.26 -0.14 24.72
C ALA A 7 12.15 -1.30 23.71
N LEU A 8 11.13 -2.17 23.86
CA LEU A 8 10.87 -3.26 22.91
C LEU A 8 10.48 -2.74 21.52
N TRP A 9 9.70 -1.67 21.44
CA TRP A 9 9.37 -1.02 20.16
C TRP A 9 10.61 -0.43 19.48
N ALA A 10 11.49 0.23 20.24
CA ALA A 10 12.74 0.75 19.73
C ALA A 10 13.66 -0.38 19.23
N LEU A 11 13.82 -1.45 20.01
CA LEU A 11 14.61 -2.62 19.61
C LEU A 11 14.06 -3.26 18.32
N SER A 12 12.74 -3.43 18.25
CA SER A 12 12.06 -3.97 17.07
C SER A 12 12.26 -3.09 15.84
N PHE A 13 12.22 -1.76 16.01
CA PHE A 13 12.51 -0.81 14.93
C PHE A 13 13.95 -0.95 14.43
N PHE A 14 14.95 -0.96 15.31
CA PHE A 14 16.34 -1.11 14.90
C PHE A 14 16.63 -2.46 14.26
N ALA A 15 16.00 -3.54 14.74
CA ALA A 15 16.06 -4.84 14.09
C ALA A 15 15.44 -4.81 12.68
N ALA A 16 14.28 -4.16 12.52
CA ALA A 16 13.64 -3.98 11.22
C ALA A 16 14.50 -3.11 10.27
N VAL A 17 15.15 -2.05 10.76
CA VAL A 17 16.10 -1.27 9.97
C VAL A 17 17.26 -2.16 9.49
N GLY A 18 17.84 -2.97 10.38
CA GLY A 18 18.89 -3.93 10.02
C GLY A 18 18.44 -4.92 8.94
N LEU A 19 17.24 -5.49 9.07
CA LEU A 19 16.65 -6.38 8.06
C LEU A 19 16.37 -5.67 6.73
N SER A 20 15.88 -4.43 6.77
CA SER A 20 15.60 -3.61 5.57
C SER A 20 16.86 -3.31 4.75
N TRP A 21 18.03 -3.27 5.40
CA TRP A 21 19.33 -3.12 4.72
C TRP A 21 19.82 -4.41 4.04
N LEU A 22 19.34 -5.58 4.47
CA LEU A 22 19.68 -6.86 3.84
C LEU A 22 18.92 -7.09 2.53
N ILE A 23 17.79 -6.40 2.35
CA ILE A 23 16.98 -6.49 1.13
C ILE A 23 17.53 -5.47 0.13
N PRO A 24 18.06 -5.90 -1.04
CA PRO A 24 18.52 -4.96 -2.07
C PRO A 24 17.41 -3.97 -2.50
N PRO A 25 17.77 -2.83 -3.09
CA PRO A 25 16.79 -1.94 -3.71
C PRO A 25 16.01 -2.63 -4.83
N MET A 26 14.77 -2.20 -5.07
CA MET A 26 13.91 -2.63 -6.18
C MET A 26 13.45 -4.09 -6.14
N GLN A 27 13.47 -4.73 -4.97
CA GLN A 27 13.07 -6.13 -4.83
C GLN A 27 11.56 -6.31 -4.60
N SER A 28 10.85 -5.28 -4.16
CA SER A 28 9.38 -5.34 -4.06
C SER A 28 8.75 -5.05 -5.42
N PRO A 29 7.63 -5.72 -5.79
CA PRO A 29 6.83 -5.35 -6.95
C PRO A 29 6.42 -3.88 -6.85
N ASP A 30 6.37 -3.20 -7.99
CA ASP A 30 5.99 -1.78 -8.12
C ASP A 30 6.85 -0.76 -7.33
N GLU A 31 7.92 -1.18 -6.65
CA GLU A 31 8.78 -0.31 -5.83
C GLU A 31 9.34 0.86 -6.64
N ILE A 32 9.73 0.60 -7.89
CA ILE A 32 10.22 1.61 -8.83
C ILE A 32 9.18 2.72 -9.03
N ASN A 33 7.91 2.34 -9.25
CA ASN A 33 6.82 3.29 -9.48
C ASN A 33 6.54 4.10 -8.21
N HIS A 34 6.56 3.47 -7.04
CA HIS A 34 6.37 4.15 -5.76
C HIS A 34 7.49 5.16 -5.45
N ILE A 35 8.76 4.79 -5.68
CA ILE A 35 9.90 5.68 -5.45
C ILE A 35 9.89 6.86 -6.42
N LYS A 36 9.64 6.62 -7.71
CA LYS A 36 9.52 7.70 -8.70
C LYS A 36 8.31 8.60 -8.41
N ARG A 37 7.19 8.05 -7.95
CA ARG A 37 6.02 8.82 -7.51
C ARG A 37 6.35 9.70 -6.30
N ALA A 38 7.06 9.16 -5.32
CA ALA A 38 7.56 9.91 -4.17
C ALA A 38 8.54 11.02 -4.59
N TYR A 39 9.40 10.77 -5.58
CA TYR A 39 10.28 11.79 -6.14
C TYR A 39 9.47 12.97 -6.73
N LEU A 40 8.45 12.70 -7.54
CA LEU A 40 7.59 13.76 -8.09
C LEU A 40 6.95 14.61 -6.98
N ILE A 41 6.46 13.95 -5.92
CA ILE A 41 5.86 14.63 -4.76
C ILE A 41 6.90 15.47 -4.01
N SER A 42 8.13 14.97 -3.87
CA SER A 42 9.26 15.71 -3.29
C SER A 42 9.61 16.99 -4.06
N LYS A 43 9.28 17.04 -5.36
CA LYS A 43 9.46 18.20 -6.25
C LYS A 43 8.23 19.10 -6.34
N GLY A 44 7.21 18.87 -5.51
CA GLY A 44 5.97 19.64 -5.53
C GLY A 44 5.08 19.33 -6.75
N ARG A 45 5.21 18.13 -7.34
CA ARG A 45 4.44 17.67 -8.50
C ARG A 45 3.48 16.53 -8.10
N PRO A 46 2.39 16.83 -7.38
CA PRO A 46 1.47 15.80 -6.86
C PRO A 46 0.62 15.13 -7.96
N PHE A 47 0.48 15.75 -9.13
CA PHE A 47 -0.28 15.19 -10.25
C PHE A 47 0.65 14.67 -11.34
N LEU A 48 0.25 13.55 -11.96
CA LEU A 48 0.95 13.02 -13.13
C LEU A 48 0.76 13.96 -14.33
N LYS A 49 1.64 13.82 -15.32
CA LYS A 49 1.59 14.55 -16.59
C LYS A 49 1.39 13.58 -17.74
N THR A 50 0.81 14.08 -18.82
CA THR A 50 0.74 13.37 -20.10
C THR A 50 2.14 13.17 -20.68
N PRO A 51 2.39 12.08 -21.43
CA PRO A 51 3.65 11.91 -22.13
C PRO A 51 3.80 12.99 -23.20
N PRO A 52 4.96 13.65 -23.31
CA PRO A 52 5.19 14.57 -24.42
C PRO A 52 5.23 13.84 -25.78
N PRO A 53 4.78 14.50 -26.88
CA PRO A 53 4.55 13.82 -28.18
C PRO A 53 5.82 13.30 -28.85
N ASP A 54 6.97 13.89 -28.54
CA ASP A 54 8.30 13.60 -29.07
C ASP A 54 8.91 12.30 -28.52
N LEU A 55 8.43 11.78 -27.38
CA LEU A 55 8.92 10.53 -26.78
C LEU A 55 8.80 9.30 -27.69
N LEU A 56 7.91 9.28 -28.69
CA LEU A 56 7.83 8.19 -29.67
C LEU A 56 9.05 8.15 -30.60
N SER A 57 9.66 9.31 -30.87
CA SER A 57 10.83 9.40 -31.74
C SER A 57 12.11 8.86 -31.08
N GLU A 58 12.13 8.84 -29.73
CA GLU A 58 13.26 8.37 -28.92
C GLU A 58 13.07 6.95 -28.35
N ALA A 59 11.95 6.27 -28.62
CA ALA A 59 11.67 4.93 -28.12
C ALA A 59 12.66 3.90 -28.69
N ARG A 60 13.82 3.77 -28.03
CA ARG A 60 14.91 2.87 -28.39
C ARG A 60 14.58 1.40 -28.02
N GLU A 61 14.86 0.53 -28.98
CA GLU A 61 15.26 -0.90 -28.94
C GLU A 61 14.38 -1.96 -28.26
N ASN A 62 13.46 -1.65 -27.33
CA ASN A 62 12.60 -2.66 -26.70
C ASN A 62 11.12 -2.57 -27.14
N LEU A 63 10.63 -3.63 -27.79
CA LEU A 63 9.28 -3.72 -28.39
C LEU A 63 8.15 -3.51 -27.36
N GLU A 64 8.31 -4.03 -26.13
CA GLU A 64 7.30 -3.93 -25.07
C GLU A 64 7.17 -2.52 -24.49
N SER A 65 8.28 -1.81 -24.29
CA SER A 65 8.25 -0.41 -23.86
C SER A 65 7.60 0.47 -24.91
N THR A 66 7.84 0.22 -26.20
CA THR A 66 7.23 0.97 -27.29
C THR A 66 5.73 0.72 -27.39
N ALA A 67 5.26 -0.53 -27.20
CA ALA A 67 3.84 -0.85 -27.17
C ALA A 67 3.11 -0.19 -25.99
N LEU A 68 3.72 -0.21 -24.80
CA LEU A 68 3.20 0.47 -23.61
C LEU A 68 3.13 1.99 -23.83
N MET A 69 4.19 2.57 -24.41
CA MET A 69 4.30 4.00 -24.74
C MET A 69 3.25 4.43 -25.78
N LYS A 70 3.02 3.57 -26.78
CA LYS A 70 2.02 3.82 -27.81
C LYS A 70 0.61 3.82 -27.23
N ARG A 71 0.25 2.82 -26.40
CA ARG A 71 -1.04 2.79 -25.68
C ARG A 71 -1.22 4.00 -24.78
N ALA A 72 -0.17 4.33 -24.05
CA ALA A 72 -0.06 5.52 -23.22
C ALA A 72 -0.44 6.82 -23.97
N LEU A 73 0.06 6.97 -25.20
CA LEU A 73 -0.19 8.13 -26.05
C LEU A 73 -1.55 8.07 -26.76
N GLU A 74 -1.99 6.89 -27.21
CA GLU A 74 -3.29 6.66 -27.85
C GLU A 74 -4.46 7.00 -26.91
N HIS A 75 -4.32 6.72 -25.60
CA HIS A 75 -5.36 7.01 -24.62
C HIS A 75 -5.35 8.45 -24.06
N GLY A 76 -4.29 9.25 -24.29
CA GLY A 76 -4.29 10.69 -24.03
C GLY A 76 -4.35 11.17 -22.55
N GLY A 77 -4.01 10.32 -21.58
CA GLY A 77 -4.14 10.63 -20.14
C GLY A 77 -2.82 10.89 -19.38
N PRO A 78 -2.86 11.55 -18.21
CA PRO A 78 -1.72 11.64 -17.31
C PRO A 78 -1.30 10.28 -16.74
N ILE A 79 -0.07 9.85 -17.00
CA ILE A 79 0.39 8.48 -16.68
C ILE A 79 1.85 8.41 -16.22
N GLY A 80 2.51 9.55 -16.05
CA GLY A 80 3.92 9.60 -15.74
C GLY A 80 4.39 10.97 -15.27
N GLY A 81 5.70 11.18 -15.27
CA GLY A 81 6.30 12.46 -14.92
C GLY A 81 7.81 12.50 -15.13
N LEU A 82 8.38 13.69 -14.97
CA LEU A 82 9.80 13.95 -15.13
C LEU A 82 10.56 13.51 -13.86
N VAL A 83 11.52 12.59 -14.04
CA VAL A 83 12.31 11.97 -12.98
C VAL A 83 13.80 12.21 -13.25
N ASP A 84 14.59 12.46 -12.20
CA ASP A 84 16.04 12.64 -12.29
C ASP A 84 16.74 11.42 -12.93
N GLN A 85 17.63 11.66 -13.89
CA GLN A 85 18.37 10.60 -14.58
C GLN A 85 19.28 9.80 -13.63
N GLY A 86 19.80 10.42 -12.56
CA GLY A 86 20.53 9.72 -11.51
C GLY A 86 19.66 8.67 -10.79
N LEU A 87 18.40 9.01 -10.51
CA LEU A 87 17.44 8.07 -9.93
C LEU A 87 17.07 6.95 -10.92
N SER A 88 16.90 7.26 -12.20
CA SER A 88 16.72 6.25 -13.24
C SER A 88 17.91 5.29 -13.35
N LYS A 89 19.12 5.83 -13.39
CA LYS A 89 20.34 5.01 -13.46
C LYS A 89 20.48 4.11 -12.24
N PHE A 90 20.21 4.64 -11.05
CA PHE A 90 20.19 3.85 -9.81
C PHE A 90 19.17 2.72 -9.86
N THR A 91 17.95 3.00 -10.32
CA THR A 91 16.90 1.97 -10.42
C THR A 91 17.25 0.89 -11.44
N VAL A 92 17.72 1.25 -12.64
CA VAL A 92 18.15 0.29 -13.67
C VAL A 92 19.28 -0.63 -13.18
N LEU A 93 20.31 -0.06 -12.54
CA LEU A 93 21.46 -0.85 -12.07
C LEU A 93 21.12 -1.79 -10.91
N ASN A 94 20.11 -1.48 -10.08
CA ASN A 94 19.63 -2.40 -9.04
C ASN A 94 18.61 -3.41 -9.58
N PHE A 95 17.87 -3.05 -10.65
CA PHE A 95 16.87 -3.93 -11.26
C PHE A 95 17.47 -5.20 -11.86
N VAL A 96 18.75 -5.20 -12.22
CA VAL A 96 19.44 -6.39 -12.75
C VAL A 96 19.45 -7.59 -11.80
N LEU A 97 19.19 -7.37 -10.50
CA LEU A 97 19.08 -8.41 -9.48
C LEU A 97 17.68 -9.05 -9.42
N VAL A 98 16.67 -8.38 -9.96
CA VAL A 98 15.29 -8.87 -9.96
C VAL A 98 15.22 -10.16 -10.79
N GLN A 99 14.59 -11.20 -10.22
CA GLN A 99 14.42 -12.52 -10.85
C GLN A 99 15.73 -13.22 -11.26
N ASN A 100 16.90 -12.75 -10.80
CA ASN A 100 18.19 -13.34 -11.10
C ASN A 100 18.93 -13.75 -9.83
N TYR A 101 18.59 -14.92 -9.31
CA TYR A 101 19.03 -15.41 -8.00
C TYR A 101 20.53 -15.62 -7.85
N ASP A 102 21.21 -16.00 -8.93
CA ASP A 102 22.64 -16.28 -8.94
C ASP A 102 23.48 -15.02 -9.09
N LYS A 103 22.86 -13.92 -9.56
CA LYS A 103 23.57 -12.65 -9.73
C LYS A 103 23.84 -12.01 -8.38
N ARG A 104 25.10 -11.60 -8.19
CA ARG A 104 25.57 -10.76 -7.09
C ARG A 104 26.36 -9.61 -7.69
N LEU A 105 26.13 -8.40 -7.19
CA LEU A 105 26.91 -7.24 -7.60
C LEU A 105 28.36 -7.42 -7.12
N SER A 106 29.31 -7.26 -8.04
CA SER A 106 30.73 -7.12 -7.74
C SER A 106 30.97 -5.86 -6.89
N ASP A 107 32.10 -5.80 -6.19
CA ASP A 107 32.43 -4.63 -5.38
C ASP A 107 32.63 -3.36 -6.22
N SER A 108 33.08 -3.51 -7.48
CA SER A 108 33.11 -2.43 -8.47
C SER A 108 31.71 -1.91 -8.82
N GLU A 109 30.74 -2.80 -9.05
CA GLU A 109 29.35 -2.40 -9.34
C GLU A 109 28.69 -1.74 -8.13
N LYS A 110 28.90 -2.29 -6.92
CA LYS A 110 28.41 -1.67 -5.67
C LYS A 110 28.98 -0.26 -5.50
N LYS A 111 30.29 -0.08 -5.74
CA LYS A 111 30.94 1.23 -5.67
C LYS A 111 30.34 2.19 -6.69
N GLN A 112 30.20 1.75 -7.95
CA GLN A 112 29.58 2.54 -9.01
C GLN A 112 28.16 3.00 -8.63
N ILE A 113 27.33 2.12 -8.07
CA ILE A 113 25.97 2.44 -7.63
C ILE A 113 25.98 3.44 -6.48
N SER A 114 26.88 3.27 -5.50
CA SER A 114 26.99 4.15 -4.35
C SER A 114 27.44 5.57 -4.68
N GLU A 115 28.19 5.73 -5.78
CA GLU A 115 28.71 7.01 -6.25
C GLU A 115 27.71 7.79 -7.13
N ILE A 116 26.55 7.20 -7.48
CA ILE A 116 25.52 7.87 -8.28
C ILE A 116 25.00 9.11 -7.56
N ARG A 117 25.18 10.27 -8.19
CA ARG A 117 24.65 11.57 -7.74
C ARG A 117 23.37 11.92 -8.48
N TRP A 118 22.59 12.81 -7.86
CA TRP A 118 21.48 13.48 -8.51
C TRP A 118 22.01 14.28 -9.70
N SER A 119 21.48 14.04 -10.90
CA SER A 119 22.00 14.65 -12.12
C SER A 119 21.51 16.09 -12.29
N GLY A 120 20.32 16.41 -11.77
CA GLY A 120 19.63 17.68 -12.03
C GLY A 120 18.99 17.74 -13.42
N THR A 121 19.20 16.73 -14.24
CA THR A 121 18.56 16.51 -15.54
C THR A 121 17.43 15.50 -15.38
N GLU A 122 16.26 15.81 -15.92
CA GLU A 122 15.08 14.97 -15.79
C GLU A 122 14.70 14.34 -17.14
N GLU A 123 14.18 13.12 -17.08
CA GLU A 123 13.61 12.40 -18.22
C GLU A 123 12.21 11.90 -17.87
N TYR A 124 11.36 11.71 -18.88
CA TYR A 124 9.98 11.31 -18.64
C TYR A 124 9.87 9.80 -18.40
N HIS A 125 9.20 9.42 -17.31
CA HIS A 125 8.93 8.03 -16.96
C HIS A 125 7.44 7.75 -16.83
N LEU A 126 7.03 6.62 -17.38
CA LEU A 126 5.70 6.04 -17.13
C LEU A 126 5.63 5.51 -15.70
N LEU A 127 4.51 5.76 -15.03
CA LEU A 127 4.24 5.39 -13.64
C LEU A 127 2.87 4.70 -13.53
N PRO A 128 2.68 3.59 -14.26
CA PRO A 128 1.42 2.85 -14.19
C PRO A 128 1.19 2.37 -12.75
N GLY A 129 -0.06 2.29 -12.32
CA GLY A 129 -0.37 1.79 -10.98
C GLY A 129 -0.18 2.78 -9.81
N ALA A 130 0.57 3.88 -9.98
CA ALA A 130 0.92 4.78 -8.87
C ALA A 130 0.16 6.13 -8.87
N GLY A 131 -0.52 6.45 -9.97
CA GLY A 131 -1.18 7.73 -10.19
C GLY A 131 -2.48 7.95 -9.42
N TYR A 132 -3.21 6.87 -9.14
CA TYR A 132 -4.55 6.95 -8.53
C TYR A 132 -4.53 7.06 -6.99
N TYR A 133 -3.37 6.83 -6.36
CA TYR A 133 -3.21 6.96 -4.91
C TYR A 133 -3.13 8.43 -4.48
N PHE A 134 -3.76 8.76 -3.36
CA PHE A 134 -3.70 10.10 -2.79
C PHE A 134 -2.27 10.51 -2.41
N PRO A 135 -1.74 11.65 -2.90
CA PRO A 135 -0.31 12.00 -2.78
C PRO A 135 0.24 11.97 -1.36
N LEU A 136 -0.57 12.29 -0.34
CA LEU A 136 -0.09 12.36 1.04
C LEU A 136 0.42 11.01 1.57
N ILE A 137 -0.01 9.87 1.02
CA ILE A 137 0.50 8.56 1.45
C ILE A 137 2.00 8.38 1.18
N TYR A 138 2.54 9.12 0.20
CA TYR A 138 3.96 9.12 -0.15
C TYR A 138 4.80 10.13 0.62
N ALA A 139 4.20 10.89 1.54
CA ALA A 139 4.91 11.93 2.27
C ALA A 139 6.19 11.44 2.97
N PRO A 140 6.23 10.25 3.63
CA PRO A 140 7.45 9.76 4.26
C PRO A 140 8.58 9.52 3.26
N GLN A 141 8.28 8.85 2.14
CA GLN A 141 9.23 8.58 1.06
C GLN A 141 9.72 9.89 0.44
N ALA A 142 8.79 10.79 0.09
CA ALA A 142 9.08 12.06 -0.54
C ALA A 142 9.96 12.95 0.35
N LEU A 143 9.68 12.97 1.66
CA LEU A 143 10.48 13.69 2.63
C LEU A 143 11.91 13.13 2.70
N GLY A 144 12.09 11.81 2.70
CA GLY A 144 13.42 11.19 2.70
C GLY A 144 14.22 11.51 1.44
N LEU A 145 13.58 11.48 0.28
CA LEU A 145 14.22 11.89 -0.98
C LEU A 145 14.56 13.38 -1.00
N ALA A 146 13.68 14.24 -0.45
CA ALA A 146 13.91 15.68 -0.35
C ALA A 146 15.08 16.01 0.58
N ILE A 147 15.11 15.43 1.78
CA ILE A 147 16.20 15.61 2.75
C ILE A 147 17.52 15.13 2.15
N GLY A 148 17.53 13.96 1.51
CA GLY A 148 18.74 13.43 0.90
C GLY A 148 19.28 14.32 -0.23
N GLN A 149 18.40 14.89 -1.06
CA GLN A 149 18.79 15.88 -2.06
C GLN A 149 19.30 17.18 -1.45
N PHE A 150 18.61 17.71 -0.44
CA PHE A 150 18.99 18.94 0.27
C PHE A 150 20.39 18.81 0.90
N LEU A 151 20.69 17.65 1.49
CA LEU A 151 21.99 17.34 2.07
C LEU A 151 23.04 16.89 1.04
N SER A 152 22.73 16.97 -0.27
CA SER A 152 23.62 16.54 -1.36
C SER A 152 24.12 15.09 -1.25
N LEU A 153 23.32 14.21 -0.65
CA LEU A 153 23.61 12.79 -0.56
C LEU A 153 23.55 12.14 -1.96
N SER A 154 24.26 11.02 -2.14
CA SER A 154 24.08 10.16 -3.33
C SER A 154 22.64 9.67 -3.42
N VAL A 155 22.19 9.26 -4.61
CA VAL A 155 20.87 8.67 -4.82
C VAL A 155 20.63 7.46 -3.91
N GLN A 156 21.64 6.60 -3.72
CA GLN A 156 21.55 5.43 -2.85
C GLN A 156 21.22 5.81 -1.39
N HIS A 157 21.99 6.73 -0.80
CA HIS A 157 21.74 7.20 0.57
C HIS A 157 20.37 7.88 0.71
N SER A 158 19.94 8.68 -0.27
CA SER A 158 18.58 9.25 -0.29
C SER A 158 17.50 8.18 -0.34
N TYR A 159 17.71 7.11 -1.12
CA TYR A 159 16.80 5.97 -1.19
C TYR A 159 16.68 5.26 0.16
N TYR A 160 17.80 4.94 0.82
CA TYR A 160 17.78 4.31 2.15
C TYR A 160 17.17 5.23 3.21
N LEU A 161 17.35 6.55 3.10
CA LEU A 161 16.67 7.52 3.96
C LEU A 161 15.15 7.50 3.75
N ALA A 162 14.68 7.47 2.50
CA ALA A 162 13.26 7.33 2.18
C ALA A 162 12.69 6.03 2.74
N ARG A 163 13.38 4.90 2.55
CA ARG A 163 13.00 3.59 3.10
C ARG A 163 12.95 3.59 4.63
N GLY A 164 13.97 4.15 5.28
CA GLY A 164 14.04 4.26 6.74
C GLY A 164 12.95 5.15 7.32
N LEU A 165 12.64 6.29 6.70
CA LEU A 165 11.56 7.17 7.14
C LEU A 165 10.17 6.53 6.94
N THR A 166 9.95 5.84 5.84
CA THR A 166 8.71 5.05 5.64
C THR A 166 8.54 4.02 6.74
N LEU A 167 9.58 3.21 6.99
CA LEU A 167 9.56 2.21 8.06
C LEU A 167 9.33 2.84 9.43
N PHE A 168 9.98 3.98 9.72
CA PHE A 168 9.77 4.71 10.96
C PHE A 168 8.31 5.15 11.14
N VAL A 169 7.70 5.72 10.10
CA VAL A 169 6.29 6.13 10.14
C VAL A 169 5.37 4.91 10.35
N CYS A 170 5.63 3.78 9.69
CA CYS A 170 4.90 2.54 9.95
C CYS A 170 4.98 2.13 11.43
N PHE A 171 6.17 2.15 12.02
CA PHE A 171 6.37 1.82 13.43
C PHE A 171 5.65 2.79 14.37
N VAL A 172 5.67 4.10 14.07
CA VAL A 172 4.92 5.10 14.84
C VAL A 172 3.41 4.82 14.78
N LEU A 173 2.87 4.52 13.59
CA LEU A 173 1.45 4.18 13.43
C LEU A 173 1.06 2.91 14.20
N LEU A 174 1.87 1.85 14.10
CA LEU A 174 1.65 0.60 14.84
C LEU A 174 1.79 0.79 16.36
N TRP A 175 2.77 1.59 16.79
CA TRP A 175 2.94 1.95 18.20
C TRP A 175 1.72 2.74 18.71
N MET A 176 1.23 3.73 17.97
CA MET A 176 0.00 4.46 18.29
C MET A 176 -1.21 3.52 18.36
N ALA A 177 -1.33 2.58 17.42
CA ALA A 177 -2.42 1.60 17.40
C ALA A 177 -2.39 0.70 18.65
N HIS A 178 -1.19 0.22 19.03
CA HIS A 178 -0.99 -0.61 20.22
C HIS A 178 -1.27 0.15 21.52
N ARG A 179 -0.99 1.46 21.56
CA ARG A 179 -1.31 2.33 22.71
C ARG A 179 -2.80 2.56 22.89
N LEU A 180 -3.59 2.48 21.82
CA LEU A 180 -5.04 2.59 21.85
C LEU A 180 -5.69 1.26 22.22
N LEU A 181 -5.28 0.20 21.54
CA LEU A 181 -5.81 -1.14 21.69
C LEU A 181 -4.68 -2.15 21.54
N THR A 182 -4.48 -3.02 22.54
CA THR A 182 -3.55 -4.13 22.42
C THR A 182 -4.09 -5.10 21.35
N PRO A 183 -3.37 -5.29 20.22
CA PRO A 183 -3.84 -6.19 19.17
C PRO A 183 -3.93 -7.62 19.69
N ASN A 184 -4.90 -8.39 19.21
CA ASN A 184 -5.00 -9.80 19.56
C ASN A 184 -3.81 -10.59 18.95
N PRO A 185 -3.50 -11.79 19.47
CA PRO A 185 -2.38 -12.59 18.97
C PRO A 185 -2.45 -12.85 17.46
N LEU A 186 -3.65 -13.05 16.91
CA LEU A 186 -3.84 -13.24 15.46
C LEU A 186 -3.45 -12.00 14.65
N ALA A 187 -3.84 -10.79 15.05
CA ALA A 187 -3.46 -9.57 14.36
C ALA A 187 -1.94 -9.36 14.38
N VAL A 188 -1.29 -9.67 15.52
CA VAL A 188 0.18 -9.64 15.61
C VAL A 188 0.80 -10.68 14.68
N ALA A 189 0.27 -11.91 14.66
CA ALA A 189 0.77 -12.97 13.79
C ALA A 189 0.66 -12.61 12.30
N ILE A 190 -0.46 -12.01 11.88
CA ILE A 190 -0.64 -11.52 10.50
C ILE A 190 0.40 -10.45 10.16
N LEU A 191 0.64 -9.48 11.06
CA LEU A 191 1.67 -8.45 10.83
C LEU A 191 3.09 -9.02 10.73
N LEU A 192 3.35 -10.16 11.39
CA LEU A 192 4.64 -10.84 11.40
C LEU A 192 4.78 -11.91 10.30
N LEU A 193 3.76 -12.10 9.44
CA LEU A 193 3.90 -12.99 8.28
C LEU A 193 5.06 -12.54 7.39
N PRO A 194 5.78 -13.48 6.74
CA PRO A 194 6.87 -13.15 5.83
C PRO A 194 6.48 -12.10 4.78
N MET A 195 5.31 -12.23 4.16
CA MET A 195 4.82 -11.25 3.18
C MET A 195 4.62 -9.86 3.79
N SER A 196 3.92 -9.78 4.93
CA SER A 196 3.64 -8.51 5.61
C SER A 196 4.91 -7.81 6.07
N MET A 197 5.89 -8.57 6.57
CA MET A 197 7.20 -8.03 6.94
C MET A 197 7.97 -7.54 5.71
N PHE A 198 8.00 -8.31 4.63
CA PHE A 198 8.66 -7.89 3.38
C PHE A 198 8.07 -6.57 2.83
N GLN A 199 6.74 -6.47 2.79
CA GLN A 199 6.03 -5.25 2.41
C GLN A 199 6.34 -4.07 3.34
N MET A 200 6.42 -4.31 4.65
CA MET A 200 6.76 -3.29 5.65
C MET A 200 8.17 -2.74 5.49
N LEU A 201 9.12 -3.61 5.12
CA LEU A 201 10.53 -3.27 4.94
C LEU A 201 10.85 -2.61 3.59
N SER A 202 9.90 -2.66 2.65
CA SER A 202 9.99 -2.02 1.33
C SER A 202 9.51 -0.56 1.38
N PRO A 203 10.06 0.35 0.56
CA PRO A 203 9.62 1.74 0.52
C PRO A 203 8.35 1.95 -0.34
N THR A 204 7.47 0.95 -0.39
CA THR A 204 6.15 1.02 -1.03
C THR A 204 5.10 1.62 -0.07
N ILE A 205 3.85 1.71 -0.52
CA ILE A 205 2.74 2.15 0.36
C ILE A 205 2.15 0.99 1.19
N ASP A 206 2.56 -0.26 0.94
CA ASP A 206 1.94 -1.47 1.49
C ASP A 206 2.08 -1.53 3.01
N GLY A 207 3.30 -1.32 3.51
CA GLY A 207 3.56 -1.23 4.94
C GLY A 207 2.78 -0.09 5.61
N LEU A 208 2.76 1.09 4.99
CA LEU A 208 2.07 2.28 5.51
C LEU A 208 0.56 2.05 5.59
N THR A 209 -0.05 1.54 4.52
CA THR A 209 -1.49 1.26 4.46
C THR A 209 -1.89 0.16 5.44
N THR A 210 -1.04 -0.87 5.63
CA THR A 210 -1.26 -1.90 6.65
C THR A 210 -1.21 -1.31 8.06
N ALA A 211 -0.17 -0.54 8.38
CA ALA A 211 -0.04 0.11 9.68
C ALA A 211 -1.19 1.09 9.97
N LEU A 212 -1.61 1.85 8.96
CA LEU A 212 -2.72 2.78 9.03
C LEU A 212 -4.07 2.05 9.19
N ALA A 213 -4.27 0.90 8.56
CA ALA A 213 -5.46 0.07 8.74
C ALA A 213 -5.57 -0.43 10.18
N VAL A 214 -4.46 -0.92 10.76
CA VAL A 214 -4.41 -1.34 12.17
C VAL A 214 -4.74 -0.17 13.10
N LEU A 215 -4.15 1.01 12.88
CA LEU A 215 -4.48 2.22 13.63
C LEU A 215 -5.96 2.60 13.51
N THR A 216 -6.52 2.53 12.31
CA THR A 216 -7.92 2.86 12.03
C THR A 216 -8.87 1.92 12.78
N ILE A 217 -8.59 0.61 12.78
CA ILE A 217 -9.36 -0.39 13.52
C ILE A 217 -9.25 -0.15 15.03
N SER A 218 -8.03 0.11 15.54
CA SER A 218 -7.82 0.43 16.96
C SER A 218 -8.57 1.70 17.38
N LEU A 219 -8.55 2.76 16.56
CA LEU A 219 -9.31 3.99 16.78
C LEU A 219 -10.81 3.72 16.79
N PHE A 220 -11.32 2.92 15.84
CA PHE A 220 -12.73 2.56 15.75
C PHE A 220 -13.20 1.81 17.00
N ILE A 221 -12.55 0.70 17.35
CA ILE A 221 -12.92 -0.12 18.51
C ILE A 221 -12.86 0.72 19.79
N THR A 222 -11.77 1.44 20.02
CA THR A 222 -11.63 2.32 21.20
C THR A 222 -12.72 3.39 21.25
N SER A 223 -13.13 3.92 20.09
CA SER A 223 -14.19 4.92 19.97
C SER A 223 -15.60 4.37 20.25
N THR A 224 -15.80 3.05 20.15
CA THR A 224 -17.07 2.39 20.51
C THR A 224 -17.19 2.13 22.01
N ASN A 225 -16.10 2.20 22.78
CA ASN A 225 -16.16 1.96 24.22
C ASN A 225 -16.66 3.21 24.99
N PRO A 226 -17.80 3.13 25.71
CA PRO A 226 -18.40 4.28 26.39
C PRO A 226 -17.51 4.93 27.47
N GLY A 227 -16.59 4.16 28.06
CA GLY A 227 -15.70 4.62 29.14
C GLY A 227 -14.49 5.46 28.69
N HIS A 228 -14.23 5.59 27.38
CA HIS A 228 -13.11 6.39 26.87
C HIS A 228 -13.60 7.80 26.49
N ASN A 229 -13.37 8.77 27.38
CA ASN A 229 -13.81 10.17 27.28
C ASN A 229 -13.12 11.00 26.17
N GLN A 230 -12.48 10.38 25.18
CA GLN A 230 -11.76 11.03 24.06
C GLN A 230 -12.59 11.11 22.76
N ALA A 231 -13.93 11.15 22.86
CA ALA A 231 -14.84 10.90 21.74
C ALA A 231 -14.70 11.88 20.54
N LYS A 232 -14.17 13.09 20.75
CA LYS A 232 -14.18 14.17 19.76
C LYS A 232 -12.95 14.26 18.85
N ALA A 233 -11.74 14.04 19.38
CA ALA A 233 -10.52 14.02 18.58
C ALA A 233 -10.39 12.68 17.82
N SER A 234 -10.92 11.61 18.42
CA SER A 234 -10.93 10.27 17.83
C SER A 234 -11.76 10.18 16.54
N SER A 235 -12.90 10.88 16.41
CA SER A 235 -13.71 10.81 15.18
C SER A 235 -13.08 11.53 13.98
N LEU A 236 -12.39 12.66 14.21
CA LEU A 236 -11.63 13.34 13.16
C LEU A 236 -10.38 12.55 12.76
N ALA A 237 -9.64 12.01 13.74
CA ALA A 237 -8.49 11.15 13.48
C ALA A 237 -8.90 9.91 12.69
N LEU A 238 -10.01 9.26 13.08
CA LEU A 238 -10.57 8.12 12.37
C LEU A 238 -10.95 8.51 10.93
N ALA A 239 -11.69 9.60 10.74
CA ALA A 239 -12.09 10.06 9.40
C ALA A 239 -10.88 10.36 8.52
N PHE A 240 -9.84 11.00 9.06
CA PHE A 240 -8.60 11.24 8.32
C PHE A 240 -7.91 9.94 7.90
N CYS A 241 -7.80 8.96 8.80
CA CYS A 241 -7.20 7.66 8.47
C CYS A 241 -8.03 6.90 7.43
N VAL A 242 -9.36 6.91 7.56
CA VAL A 242 -10.28 6.29 6.60
C VAL A 242 -10.17 6.95 5.23
N PHE A 243 -10.14 8.28 5.15
CA PHE A 243 -9.91 9.00 3.90
C PHE A 243 -8.61 8.58 3.24
N LEU A 244 -7.49 8.63 3.98
CA LEU A 244 -6.18 8.32 3.44
C LEU A 244 -6.08 6.84 3.00
N LEU A 245 -6.68 5.90 3.74
CA LEU A 245 -6.77 4.49 3.36
C LEU A 245 -7.60 4.29 2.10
N ALA A 246 -8.85 4.76 2.09
CA ALA A 246 -9.78 4.53 0.98
C ALA A 246 -9.32 5.20 -0.32
N THR A 247 -8.61 6.33 -0.23
CA THR A 247 -8.03 7.04 -1.38
C THR A 247 -6.66 6.51 -1.82
N SER A 248 -6.03 5.65 -1.02
CA SER A 248 -4.78 4.95 -1.38
C SER A 248 -5.01 3.47 -1.71
N ARG A 249 -6.11 2.88 -1.26
CA ARG A 249 -6.49 1.48 -1.49
C ARG A 249 -8.01 1.43 -1.60
N THR A 250 -8.53 1.45 -2.81
CA THR A 250 -9.97 1.59 -3.09
C THR A 250 -10.80 0.40 -2.61
N HIS A 251 -10.21 -0.80 -2.50
CA HIS A 251 -10.85 -1.94 -1.83
C HIS A 251 -11.12 -1.69 -0.33
N LEU A 252 -10.54 -0.65 0.29
CA LEU A 252 -10.82 -0.23 1.67
C LEU A 252 -11.91 0.85 1.78
N ILE A 253 -12.58 1.25 0.69
CA ILE A 253 -13.76 2.13 0.73
C ILE A 253 -14.81 1.73 1.79
N PRO A 254 -15.09 0.43 2.04
CA PRO A 254 -16.03 0.01 3.08
C PRO A 254 -15.72 0.54 4.49
N PHE A 255 -14.47 0.96 4.77
CA PHE A 255 -14.10 1.61 6.04
C PHE A 255 -14.86 2.94 6.28
N LEU A 256 -15.42 3.56 5.24
CA LEU A 256 -16.33 4.72 5.36
C LEU A 256 -17.53 4.43 6.26
N ALA A 257 -17.90 3.16 6.49
CA ALA A 257 -18.96 2.80 7.42
C ALA A 257 -18.63 3.14 8.89
N PHE A 258 -17.35 3.22 9.28
CA PHE A 258 -16.95 3.42 10.68
C PHE A 258 -17.40 4.77 11.26
N PRO A 259 -17.15 5.94 10.62
CA PRO A 259 -17.68 7.22 11.08
C PRO A 259 -19.22 7.24 11.22
N PHE A 260 -19.95 6.64 10.28
CA PHE A 260 -21.42 6.58 10.34
C PHE A 260 -21.92 5.71 11.48
N TYR A 261 -21.26 4.57 11.74
CA TYR A 261 -21.58 3.73 12.88
C TYR A 261 -21.37 4.48 14.20
N LEU A 262 -20.25 5.19 14.35
CA LEU A 262 -20.00 6.03 15.52
C LEU A 262 -21.07 7.12 15.68
N ALA A 263 -21.47 7.75 14.58
CA ALA A 263 -22.52 8.78 14.59
C ALA A 263 -23.86 8.23 15.07
N TRP A 264 -24.26 7.05 14.59
CA TRP A 264 -25.47 6.36 15.00
C TRP A 264 -25.41 5.95 16.48
N MET A 265 -24.33 5.28 16.88
CA MET A 265 -24.15 4.79 18.24
C MET A 265 -24.15 5.94 19.27
N ARG A 266 -23.42 7.03 18.99
CA ARG A 266 -23.29 8.18 19.89
C ARG A 266 -24.44 9.19 19.75
N LYS A 267 -25.36 8.98 18.79
CA LYS A 267 -26.41 9.93 18.39
C LYS A 267 -25.85 11.34 18.13
N SER A 268 -24.68 11.41 17.49
CA SER A 268 -23.90 12.63 17.31
C SER A 268 -24.05 13.19 15.89
N ARG A 269 -24.70 14.35 15.75
CA ARG A 269 -24.81 15.07 14.45
C ARG A 269 -23.45 15.47 13.88
N ARG A 270 -22.47 15.73 14.76
CA ARG A 270 -21.11 16.06 14.34
C ARG A 270 -20.44 14.88 13.67
N ASP A 271 -20.48 13.70 14.29
CA ASP A 271 -19.84 12.50 13.73
C ASP A 271 -20.52 12.11 12.41
N LEU A 272 -21.83 12.38 12.27
CA LEU A 272 -22.56 12.22 11.01
C LEU A 272 -22.03 13.18 9.93
N TYR A 273 -21.86 14.47 10.26
CA TYR A 273 -21.29 15.45 9.34
C TYR A 273 -19.87 15.07 8.92
N VAL A 274 -19.03 14.63 9.87
CA VAL A 274 -17.68 14.12 9.58
C VAL A 274 -17.75 12.92 8.62
N GLY A 275 -18.68 11.98 8.84
CA GLY A 275 -18.94 10.85 7.95
C GLY A 275 -19.32 11.27 6.52
N PHE A 276 -20.17 12.28 6.37
CA PHE A 276 -20.53 12.80 5.05
C PHE A 276 -19.36 13.52 4.37
N VAL A 277 -18.64 14.39 5.08
CA VAL A 277 -17.50 15.11 4.54
C VAL A 277 -16.40 14.16 4.08
N VAL A 278 -16.06 13.15 4.90
CA VAL A 278 -15.03 12.17 4.54
C VAL A 278 -15.45 11.31 3.35
N SER A 279 -16.72 10.95 3.27
CA SER A 279 -17.26 10.19 2.12
C SER A 279 -17.21 11.01 0.85
N LEU A 280 -17.68 12.27 0.89
CA LEU A 280 -17.66 13.17 -0.25
C LEU A 280 -16.22 13.42 -0.74
N ALA A 281 -15.28 13.64 0.18
CA ALA A 281 -13.87 13.81 -0.15
C ALA A 281 -13.27 12.53 -0.77
N THR A 282 -13.60 11.36 -0.21
CA THR A 282 -13.12 10.06 -0.71
C THR A 282 -13.66 9.79 -2.11
N PHE A 283 -14.97 9.90 -2.32
CA PHE A 283 -15.58 9.67 -3.63
C PHE A 283 -15.13 10.73 -4.66
N GLY A 284 -15.00 12.00 -4.23
CA GLY A 284 -14.45 13.05 -5.08
C GLY A 284 -13.03 12.72 -5.56
N TRP A 285 -12.16 12.23 -4.67
CA TRP A 285 -10.83 11.76 -5.06
C TRP A 285 -10.89 10.53 -5.96
N VAL A 286 -11.69 9.51 -5.62
CA VAL A 286 -11.78 8.28 -6.42
C VAL A 286 -12.27 8.59 -7.83
N ILE A 287 -13.30 9.43 -7.99
CA ILE A 287 -13.78 9.86 -9.30
C ILE A 287 -12.69 10.62 -10.05
N PHE A 288 -12.02 11.57 -9.40
CA PHE A 288 -10.91 12.30 -10.00
C PHE A 288 -9.78 11.35 -10.44
N ALA A 289 -9.39 10.40 -9.59
CA ALA A 289 -8.34 9.43 -9.86
C ALA A 289 -8.71 8.51 -11.01
N MET A 290 -9.96 8.03 -11.08
CA MET A 290 -10.46 7.21 -12.19
C MET A 290 -10.44 7.95 -13.53
N TYR A 291 -10.68 9.27 -13.53
CA TYR A 291 -10.62 10.08 -14.74
C TYR A 291 -9.19 10.51 -15.12
N SER A 292 -8.31 10.71 -14.14
CA SER A 292 -6.98 11.29 -14.34
C SER A 292 -5.85 10.28 -14.44
N ALA A 293 -5.99 9.10 -13.85
CA ALA A 293 -4.98 8.06 -13.86
C ALA A 293 -5.39 6.95 -14.85
N ASN A 294 -4.53 6.71 -15.83
CA ASN A 294 -4.69 5.58 -16.75
C ASN A 294 -3.58 4.55 -16.52
N ASP A 295 -3.91 3.26 -16.64
CA ASP A 295 -2.93 2.18 -16.55
C ASP A 295 -2.77 1.50 -17.93
N PRO A 296 -1.73 1.86 -18.71
CA PRO A 296 -1.52 1.29 -20.04
C PRO A 296 -1.16 -0.21 -20.04
N ARG A 297 -0.96 -0.82 -18.86
CA ARG A 297 -0.69 -2.26 -18.74
C ARG A 297 -1.93 -3.10 -19.06
N ILE A 298 -3.13 -2.57 -18.86
CA ILE A 298 -4.39 -3.29 -19.04
C ILE A 298 -5.02 -2.87 -20.38
N VAL A 299 -5.19 -3.81 -21.31
CA VAL A 299 -5.97 -3.58 -22.53
C VAL A 299 -7.44 -3.54 -22.12
N ARG A 300 -8.07 -2.36 -22.21
CA ARG A 300 -9.49 -2.17 -21.88
C ARG A 300 -10.27 -1.99 -23.18
N ASP A 301 -11.00 -3.03 -23.58
CA ASP A 301 -11.99 -2.96 -24.67
C ASP A 301 -13.27 -2.22 -24.24
N HIS A 302 -13.48 -2.11 -22.92
CA HIS A 302 -14.64 -1.46 -22.32
C HIS A 302 -14.22 -0.38 -21.33
N THR A 303 -14.97 0.72 -21.34
CA THR A 303 -14.80 1.80 -20.35
C THR A 303 -15.21 1.30 -18.96
N THR A 304 -14.61 1.87 -17.91
CA THR A 304 -14.96 1.55 -16.53
C THR A 304 -16.46 1.72 -16.26
N LEU A 305 -17.10 2.72 -16.88
CA LEU A 305 -18.54 2.94 -16.76
C LEU A 305 -19.38 1.81 -17.39
N GLN A 306 -18.94 1.24 -18.52
CA GLN A 306 -19.58 0.09 -19.16
C GLN A 306 -19.43 -1.18 -18.32
N ILE A 307 -18.28 -1.35 -17.68
CA ILE A 307 -18.05 -2.46 -16.74
C ILE A 307 -18.97 -2.32 -15.52
N LEU A 308 -19.07 -1.12 -14.94
CA LEU A 308 -19.97 -0.81 -13.82
C LEU A 308 -21.44 -1.06 -14.18
N SER A 309 -21.89 -0.61 -15.35
CA SER A 309 -23.27 -0.82 -15.79
C SER A 309 -23.57 -2.30 -16.04
N TYR A 310 -22.64 -3.04 -16.65
CA TYR A 310 -22.79 -4.47 -16.88
C TYR A 310 -23.00 -5.26 -15.58
N TYR A 311 -22.17 -5.05 -14.55
CA TYR A 311 -22.30 -5.76 -13.28
C TYR A 311 -23.49 -5.29 -12.43
N SER A 312 -23.92 -4.05 -12.61
CA SER A 312 -25.16 -3.56 -11.96
C SER A 312 -26.41 -4.24 -12.51
N ILE A 313 -26.40 -4.59 -13.81
CA ILE A 313 -27.48 -5.33 -14.46
C ILE A 313 -27.34 -6.84 -14.23
N ASN A 314 -26.12 -7.35 -14.12
CA ASN A 314 -25.82 -8.78 -13.95
C ASN A 314 -25.05 -9.08 -12.65
N PRO A 315 -25.68 -8.97 -11.47
CA PRO A 315 -25.00 -9.23 -10.20
C PRO A 315 -24.50 -10.67 -10.06
N LYS A 316 -25.14 -11.63 -10.74
CA LYS A 316 -24.68 -13.03 -10.79
C LYS A 316 -23.32 -13.16 -11.47
N ALA A 317 -23.07 -12.40 -12.54
CA ALA A 317 -21.79 -12.46 -13.25
C ALA A 317 -20.62 -12.04 -12.35
N PHE A 318 -20.83 -11.08 -11.44
CA PHE A 318 -19.80 -10.70 -10.47
C PHE A 318 -19.50 -11.84 -9.49
N LEU A 319 -20.53 -12.51 -8.97
CA LEU A 319 -20.37 -13.66 -8.10
C LEU A 319 -19.71 -14.84 -8.82
N GLU A 320 -20.01 -15.04 -10.11
CA GLU A 320 -19.36 -16.05 -10.95
C GLU A 320 -17.88 -15.76 -11.13
N VAL A 321 -17.45 -14.51 -11.30
CA VAL A 321 -16.02 -14.15 -11.35
C VAL A 321 -15.32 -14.48 -10.04
N ILE A 322 -15.91 -14.12 -8.89
CA ILE A 322 -15.35 -14.46 -7.57
C ILE A 322 -15.24 -15.98 -7.44
N PHE A 323 -16.33 -16.69 -7.73
CA PHE A 323 -16.37 -18.14 -7.58
C PHE A 323 -15.39 -18.84 -8.53
N SER A 324 -15.32 -18.42 -9.80
CA SER A 324 -14.38 -18.94 -10.78
C SER A 324 -12.93 -18.69 -10.37
N SER A 325 -12.63 -17.52 -9.79
CA SER A 325 -11.27 -17.18 -9.34
C SER A 325 -10.85 -17.99 -8.11
N LEU A 326 -11.79 -18.26 -7.19
CA LEU A 326 -11.52 -19.01 -5.96
C LEU A 326 -11.60 -20.53 -6.14
N SER A 327 -12.33 -21.00 -7.16
CA SER A 327 -12.44 -22.43 -7.49
C SER A 327 -11.32 -22.92 -8.42
N ASP A 328 -10.64 -22.01 -9.12
CA ASP A 328 -9.41 -22.34 -9.86
C ASP A 328 -8.29 -22.73 -8.88
N PRO A 329 -7.78 -23.98 -8.93
CA PRO A 329 -6.78 -24.45 -7.98
C PRO A 329 -5.46 -23.67 -8.05
N VAL A 330 -5.06 -23.21 -9.23
CA VAL A 330 -3.78 -22.51 -9.44
C VAL A 330 -3.85 -21.12 -8.84
N LEU A 331 -4.91 -20.37 -9.11
CA LEU A 331 -5.14 -19.04 -8.54
C LEU A 331 -5.31 -19.12 -7.02
N PHE A 332 -6.06 -20.11 -6.54
CA PHE A 332 -6.27 -20.29 -5.11
C PHE A 332 -4.96 -20.58 -4.36
N THR A 333 -4.14 -21.51 -4.86
CA THR A 333 -2.81 -21.77 -4.28
C THR A 333 -1.94 -20.52 -4.34
N PHE A 334 -1.94 -19.79 -5.46
CA PHE A 334 -1.20 -18.54 -5.59
C PHE A 334 -1.62 -17.50 -4.54
N TYR A 335 -2.92 -17.29 -4.31
CA TYR A 335 -3.41 -16.35 -3.29
C TYR A 335 -3.01 -16.76 -1.87
N GLN A 336 -3.07 -18.06 -1.54
CA GLN A 336 -2.67 -18.55 -0.22
C GLN A 336 -1.18 -18.42 0.03
N GLU A 337 -0.35 -18.84 -0.94
CA GLU A 337 1.10 -18.77 -0.82
C GLU A 337 1.58 -17.32 -0.81
N SER A 338 1.02 -16.45 -1.66
CA SER A 338 1.39 -15.02 -1.69
C SER A 338 0.94 -14.26 -0.44
N PHE A 339 -0.20 -14.63 0.16
CA PHE A 339 -0.65 -14.07 1.45
C PHE A 339 0.34 -14.38 2.59
N LEU A 340 0.87 -15.61 2.63
CA LEU A 340 1.86 -16.00 3.64
C LEU A 340 3.26 -15.45 3.33
N GLY A 341 3.71 -15.60 2.08
CA GLY A 341 5.03 -15.20 1.63
C GLY A 341 5.42 -15.87 0.31
N ILE A 342 5.25 -15.15 -0.79
CA ILE A 342 6.11 -15.29 -1.97
C ILE A 342 6.86 -13.96 -2.08
N LEU A 343 8.14 -13.97 -1.75
CA LEU A 343 8.93 -12.75 -1.60
C LEU A 343 9.48 -12.29 -2.96
N GLY A 344 10.18 -11.14 -2.96
CA GLY A 344 10.75 -10.58 -4.17
C GLY A 344 9.65 -10.16 -5.15
N TRP A 345 9.84 -10.45 -6.43
CA TRP A 345 8.87 -10.16 -7.49
C TRP A 345 7.83 -11.28 -7.64
N LEU A 346 7.31 -11.78 -6.51
CA LEU A 346 6.42 -12.96 -6.43
C LEU A 346 7.04 -14.20 -7.08
N ASP A 347 8.37 -14.30 -7.01
CA ASP A 347 9.19 -15.35 -7.60
C ASP A 347 9.88 -16.18 -6.50
N THR A 348 10.11 -15.59 -5.33
CA THR A 348 10.90 -16.19 -4.26
C THR A 348 10.00 -16.91 -3.27
N LYS A 349 9.61 -18.14 -3.62
CA LYS A 349 8.81 -19.00 -2.74
C LYS A 349 9.58 -19.41 -1.49
N LEU A 350 8.87 -19.52 -0.38
CA LEU A 350 9.40 -20.12 0.84
C LEU A 350 9.54 -21.64 0.65
N PRO A 351 10.39 -22.32 1.45
CA PRO A 351 10.43 -23.78 1.43
C PRO A 351 9.04 -24.36 1.75
N LEU A 352 8.63 -25.40 1.02
CA LEU A 352 7.25 -25.89 1.03
C LEU A 352 6.69 -26.23 2.43
N TYR A 353 7.55 -26.64 3.37
CA TYR A 353 7.15 -26.96 4.75
C TYR A 353 6.79 -25.72 5.59
N PHE A 354 7.20 -24.51 5.19
CA PHE A 354 6.85 -23.28 5.91
C PHE A 354 5.37 -22.96 5.78
N TYR A 355 4.76 -23.14 4.61
CA TYR A 355 3.35 -22.80 4.37
C TYR A 355 2.37 -23.47 5.35
N PRO A 356 2.37 -24.82 5.53
CA PRO A 356 1.50 -25.45 6.51
C PRO A 356 1.84 -25.03 7.95
N THR A 357 3.13 -24.83 8.26
CA THR A 357 3.56 -24.37 9.59
C THR A 357 2.99 -22.99 9.93
N LEU A 358 3.01 -22.05 8.98
CA LEU A 358 2.44 -20.72 9.14
C LEU A 358 0.93 -20.77 9.30
N TRP A 359 0.22 -21.59 8.52
CA TRP A 359 -1.23 -21.78 8.69
C TRP A 359 -1.60 -22.36 10.05
N ILE A 360 -0.86 -23.37 10.53
CA ILE A 360 -1.05 -23.93 11.88
C ILE A 360 -0.79 -22.87 12.94
N GLY A 361 0.26 -22.06 12.78
CA GLY A 361 0.57 -20.94 13.67
C GLY A 361 -0.55 -19.91 13.72
N LEU A 362 -1.08 -19.50 12.56
CA LEU A 362 -2.23 -18.58 12.47
C LEU A 362 -3.47 -19.18 13.14
N ALA A 363 -3.75 -20.47 12.93
CA ALA A 363 -4.86 -21.16 13.57
C ALA A 363 -4.70 -21.20 15.10
N ALA A 364 -3.50 -21.49 15.61
CA ALA A 364 -3.19 -21.44 17.04
C ALA A 364 -3.38 -20.03 17.61
N CYS A 365 -2.87 -19.00 16.92
CA CYS A 365 -3.06 -17.59 17.32
C CYS A 365 -4.54 -17.17 17.29
N ALA A 366 -5.32 -17.67 16.33
CA ALA A 366 -6.76 -17.45 16.27
C ALA A 366 -7.46 -18.09 17.47
N LEU A 367 -7.15 -19.36 17.79
CA LEU A 367 -7.71 -20.07 18.93
C LEU A 367 -7.41 -19.38 20.27
N VAL A 368 -6.16 -18.95 20.48
CA VAL A 368 -5.76 -18.21 21.69
C VAL A 368 -6.40 -16.82 21.75
N GLY A 369 -6.63 -16.20 20.60
CA GLY A 369 -7.26 -14.88 20.51
C GLY A 369 -8.78 -14.87 20.71
N LEU A 370 -9.44 -16.04 20.72
CA LEU A 370 -10.89 -16.15 20.92
C LEU A 370 -11.26 -15.86 22.38
N THR A 371 -11.95 -14.74 22.59
CA THR A 371 -12.50 -14.36 23.90
C THR A 371 -14.02 -14.38 23.85
N LEU A 372 -14.61 -15.53 24.20
CA LEU A 372 -16.07 -15.74 24.15
C LEU A 372 -16.84 -14.84 25.13
N ASN A 373 -16.20 -14.39 26.22
CA ASN A 373 -16.85 -13.61 27.28
C ASN A 373 -17.28 -12.19 26.86
N THR A 374 -16.70 -11.64 25.79
CA THR A 374 -17.00 -10.27 25.30
C THR A 374 -17.94 -10.26 24.09
N LEU A 375 -18.38 -11.43 23.64
CA LEU A 375 -19.16 -11.57 22.41
C LEU A 375 -20.51 -10.86 22.50
N HIS A 376 -21.14 -10.87 23.68
CA HIS A 376 -22.48 -10.31 23.88
C HIS A 376 -22.50 -8.77 23.96
N SER A 377 -21.46 -8.13 24.52
CA SER A 377 -21.45 -6.65 24.63
C SER A 377 -21.09 -5.95 23.33
N ASP A 378 -20.25 -6.58 22.50
CA ASP A 378 -19.61 -5.92 21.36
C ASP A 378 -20.02 -6.52 20.00
N TRP A 379 -21.13 -7.25 19.94
CA TRP A 379 -21.52 -7.97 18.72
C TRP A 379 -21.79 -7.02 17.53
N ARG A 380 -22.36 -5.83 17.76
CA ARG A 380 -22.67 -4.85 16.72
C ARG A 380 -21.42 -4.30 16.01
N PRO A 381 -20.41 -3.73 16.73
CA PRO A 381 -19.19 -3.27 16.05
C PRO A 381 -18.40 -4.43 15.43
N ARG A 382 -18.43 -5.64 16.02
CA ARG A 382 -17.81 -6.83 15.43
C ARG A 382 -18.47 -7.25 14.13
N LEU A 383 -19.80 -7.30 14.10
CA LEU A 383 -20.55 -7.61 12.88
C LEU A 383 -20.25 -6.59 11.79
N LEU A 384 -20.20 -5.30 12.12
CA LEU A 384 -19.82 -4.27 11.15
C LEU A 384 -18.41 -4.52 10.60
N MET A 385 -17.42 -4.82 11.45
CA MET A 385 -16.05 -5.11 10.98
C MET A 385 -16.00 -6.34 10.07
N ILE A 386 -16.79 -7.40 10.36
CA ILE A 386 -16.90 -8.57 9.48
C ILE A 386 -17.50 -8.18 8.13
N LEU A 387 -18.59 -7.40 8.12
CA LEU A 387 -19.23 -6.94 6.89
C LEU A 387 -18.29 -6.04 6.07
N VAL A 388 -17.57 -5.13 6.74
CA VAL A 388 -16.55 -4.27 6.11
C VAL A 388 -15.42 -5.10 5.53
N ALA A 389 -14.91 -6.10 6.25
CA ALA A 389 -13.86 -6.99 5.77
C ALA A 389 -14.32 -7.81 4.54
N LEU A 390 -15.52 -8.40 4.60
CA LEU A 390 -16.10 -9.14 3.48
C LEU A 390 -16.33 -8.25 2.25
N ALA A 391 -16.88 -7.04 2.45
CA ALA A 391 -17.05 -6.07 1.38
C ALA A 391 -15.70 -5.66 0.76
N SER A 392 -14.67 -5.47 1.58
CA SER A 392 -13.31 -5.17 1.10
C SER A 392 -12.72 -6.31 0.28
N VAL A 393 -12.90 -7.57 0.70
CA VAL A 393 -12.46 -8.74 -0.08
C VAL A 393 -13.21 -8.82 -1.41
N CYS A 394 -14.52 -8.62 -1.42
CA CYS A 394 -15.29 -8.59 -2.67
C CYS A 394 -14.78 -7.51 -3.63
N LEU A 395 -14.46 -6.31 -3.12
CA LEU A 395 -13.94 -5.22 -3.95
C LEU A 395 -12.58 -5.50 -4.60
N ILE A 396 -11.79 -6.47 -4.09
CA ILE A 396 -10.53 -6.89 -4.73
C ILE A 396 -10.81 -7.52 -6.10
N PHE A 397 -11.87 -8.34 -6.20
CA PHE A 397 -12.27 -8.99 -7.44
C PHE A 397 -13.04 -8.06 -8.38
N TRP A 398 -13.22 -6.80 -8.00
CA TRP A 398 -13.97 -5.85 -8.80
C TRP A 398 -13.11 -5.34 -9.97
N PRO A 399 -13.51 -5.57 -11.23
CA PRO A 399 -12.65 -5.35 -12.40
C PRO A 399 -12.54 -3.88 -12.86
N CYS A 400 -12.93 -2.91 -12.01
CA CYS A 400 -12.87 -1.48 -12.36
C CYS A 400 -11.54 -0.80 -11.98
N TRP A 401 -10.57 -1.54 -11.44
CA TRP A 401 -9.31 -0.97 -10.96
C TRP A 401 -8.20 -1.14 -11.98
#